data_AF-A0A154MVU2-F1
#
_entry.id   AF-A0A154MVU2-F1
#
_cell.length_a   1.000
_cell.length_b   1.000
_cell.length_c   1.000
_cell.angle_alpha   90.00
_cell.angle_beta   90.00
_cell.angle_gamma   90.00
#
_symmetry.space_group_name_H-M   'P 1'
#
loop_
_entity.id
_entity.type
_entity.pdbx_description
1 polymer ?
#
loop_
_entity_poly.entity_id
_entity_poly.type
_entity_poly.pdbx_seq_one_letter_code
_entity_poly.pdbx_strand_id
1 'polypeptide(L)'
;MPDEERKAVDRDPLWTSIGQVLWLLRQAERDNRPPLRTVEVAGAMRIHHSRASELLNDLEKLRQVDATKTGRQVRWSLRPAEL
;
A
#
# COMPACT_ATOMS: atom_id res chain seq x y z
N MET A 1 -3.54 17.03 -31.05
CA MET A 1 -3.68 15.72 -30.38
C MET A 1 -2.78 15.75 -29.15
N PRO A 2 -3.22 15.22 -28.00
CA PRO A 2 -2.73 15.58 -26.66
C PRO A 2 -1.59 14.65 -26.23
N ASP A 3 -0.34 15.04 -26.54
CA ASP A 3 0.84 14.28 -26.10
C ASP A 3 1.37 14.77 -24.74
N GLU A 4 0.98 15.97 -24.30
CA GLU A 4 1.36 16.50 -22.98
C GLU A 4 0.51 15.92 -21.84
N GLU A 5 -0.79 15.66 -22.05
CA GLU A 5 -1.66 15.04 -21.04
C GLU A 5 -1.33 13.56 -20.80
N ARG A 6 -0.86 12.83 -21.84
CA ARG A 6 -0.44 11.42 -21.68
C ARG A 6 0.81 11.29 -20.81
N LYS A 7 1.75 12.24 -20.88
CA LYS A 7 2.96 12.25 -20.03
C LYS A 7 2.69 12.63 -18.57
N ALA A 8 1.61 13.34 -18.28
CA ALA A 8 1.22 13.67 -16.92
C ALA A 8 0.62 12.47 -16.18
N VAL A 9 -0.10 11.59 -16.90
CA VAL A 9 -0.69 10.36 -16.32
C VAL A 9 0.34 9.23 -16.15
N ASP A 10 1.34 9.14 -17.04
CA ASP A 10 2.44 8.15 -16.96
C ASP A 10 3.47 8.42 -15.84
N ARG A 11 3.38 9.56 -15.15
CA ARG A 11 4.37 10.05 -14.17
C ARG A 11 3.72 10.47 -12.86
N ASP A 12 2.87 9.64 -12.29
CA ASP A 12 2.49 9.83 -10.89
C ASP A 12 3.21 8.80 -10.00
N PRO A 13 4.37 9.15 -9.41
CA PRO A 13 5.10 8.28 -8.48
C PRO A 13 4.22 7.79 -7.33
N LEU A 14 3.18 8.55 -6.99
CA LEU A 14 2.17 8.19 -6.00
C LEU A 14 1.34 6.99 -6.44
N TRP A 15 0.82 6.97 -7.67
CA TRP A 15 0.04 5.82 -8.16
C TRP A 15 0.88 4.55 -8.27
N THR A 16 2.13 4.70 -8.69
CA THR A 16 3.10 3.59 -8.71
C THR A 16 3.33 3.05 -7.29
N SER A 17 3.51 3.94 -6.31
CA SER A 17 3.72 3.56 -4.91
C SER A 17 2.49 2.87 -4.30
N ILE A 18 1.28 3.38 -4.57
CA ILE A 18 0.02 2.78 -4.14
C ILE A 18 -0.13 1.36 -4.71
N GLY A 19 0.05 1.22 -6.03
CA GLY A 19 -0.04 -0.07 -6.71
C GLY A 19 0.95 -1.10 -6.12
N GLN A 20 2.17 -0.68 -5.80
CA GLN A 20 3.17 -1.53 -5.16
C GLN A 20 2.75 -1.97 -3.75
N VAL A 21 2.19 -1.08 -2.91
CA VAL A 21 1.69 -1.45 -1.57
C VAL A 21 0.57 -2.48 -1.68
N LEU A 22 -0.42 -2.24 -2.53
CA LEU A 22 -1.55 -3.15 -2.71
C LEU A 22 -1.09 -4.51 -3.26
N TRP A 23 -0.13 -4.51 -4.19
CA TRP A 23 0.47 -5.74 -4.70
C TRP A 23 1.22 -6.51 -3.60
N LEU A 24 2.00 -5.85 -2.74
CA LEU A 24 2.72 -6.49 -1.62
C LEU A 24 1.76 -7.15 -0.64
N LEU A 25 0.70 -6.45 -0.25
CA LEU A 25 -0.33 -6.99 0.65
C LEU A 25 -1.05 -8.19 0.03
N ARG A 26 -1.37 -8.10 -1.27
CA ARG A 26 -1.96 -9.22 -2.02
C ARG A 26 -1.05 -10.45 -2.08
N GLN A 27 0.25 -10.24 -2.29
CA GLN A 27 1.22 -11.35 -2.29
C GLN A 27 1.31 -12.00 -0.92
N ALA A 28 1.31 -11.22 0.16
CA ALA A 28 1.31 -11.76 1.52
C ALA A 28 0.07 -12.63 1.79
N GLU A 29 -1.12 -12.18 1.37
CA GLU A 29 -2.36 -12.97 1.48
C GLU A 29 -2.30 -14.26 0.64
N ARG A 30 -1.82 -14.19 -0.61
CA ARG A 30 -1.68 -15.37 -1.48
C ARG A 30 -0.71 -16.41 -0.94
N ASP A 31 0.37 -15.94 -0.31
CA ASP A 31 1.38 -16.80 0.32
C ASP A 31 0.91 -17.33 1.69
N ASN A 32 -0.31 -17.05 2.14
CA ASN A 32 -0.82 -17.34 3.49
C ASN A 32 0.08 -16.79 4.60
N ARG A 33 0.77 -15.67 4.34
CA ARG A 33 1.60 -14.98 5.33
C ARG A 33 0.74 -14.10 6.23
N PRO A 34 1.20 -13.81 7.45
CA PRO A 34 0.49 -12.87 8.31
C PRO A 34 0.48 -11.46 7.68
N PRO A 35 -0.53 -10.63 8.01
CA PRO A 35 -0.61 -9.24 7.58
C PRO A 35 0.68 -8.46 7.86
N LEU A 36 1.09 -7.62 6.91
CA LEU A 36 2.41 -6.97 6.90
C LEU A 36 2.46 -5.80 7.88
N ARG A 37 3.60 -5.61 8.54
CA ARG A 37 3.89 -4.42 9.35
C ARG A 37 4.39 -3.28 8.47
N THR A 38 4.26 -2.04 8.94
CA THR A 38 4.77 -0.85 8.24
C THR A 38 6.25 -0.96 7.88
N VAL A 39 7.08 -1.53 8.77
CA VAL A 39 8.51 -1.74 8.51
C VAL A 39 8.78 -2.75 7.39
N GLU A 40 7.92 -3.75 7.21
CA GLU A 40 8.05 -4.76 6.14
C GLU A 40 7.68 -4.16 4.79
N VAL A 41 6.64 -3.33 4.75
CA VAL A 41 6.26 -2.56 3.55
C VAL A 41 7.36 -1.56 3.18
N ALA A 42 7.87 -0.80 4.16
CA ALA A 42 8.96 0.15 3.95
C ALA A 42 10.23 -0.52 3.39
N GLY A 43 10.60 -1.68 3.96
CA GLY A 43 11.74 -2.49 3.51
C GLY A 43 11.57 -3.01 2.08
N ALA A 44 10.39 -3.57 1.76
CA ALA A 44 10.10 -4.11 0.44
C ALA A 44 10.10 -3.03 -0.66
N MET A 45 9.62 -1.82 -0.33
CA MET A 45 9.57 -0.69 -1.27
C MET A 45 10.85 0.15 -1.27
N ARG A 46 11.81 -0.11 -0.37
CA ARG A 46 13.03 0.69 -0.16
C ARG A 46 12.75 2.17 0.09
N ILE A 47 11.72 2.46 0.89
CA ILE A 47 11.33 3.82 1.29
C ILE A 47 11.45 4.01 2.81
N HIS A 48 11.42 5.27 3.27
CA HIS A 48 11.38 5.57 4.69
C HIS A 48 10.11 5.05 5.37
N HIS A 49 10.24 4.62 6.63
CA HIS A 49 9.12 4.14 7.44
C HIS A 49 7.97 5.15 7.54
N SER A 50 8.28 6.45 7.73
CA SER A 50 7.27 7.51 7.76
C SER A 50 6.47 7.57 6.48
N ARG A 51 7.15 7.48 5.32
CA ARG A 51 6.50 7.49 4.00
C ARG A 51 5.61 6.27 3.78
N ALA A 52 6.07 5.08 4.16
CA ALA A 52 5.23 3.88 4.12
C ALA A 52 4.00 4.02 5.03
N SER A 53 4.18 4.59 6.22
CA SER A 53 3.07 4.83 7.16
C SER A 53 2.04 5.80 6.58
N GLU A 54 2.47 6.89 5.95
CA GLU A 54 1.57 7.84 5.27
C GLU A 54 0.76 7.15 4.18
N LEU A 55 1.42 6.40 3.29
CA LEU A 55 0.76 5.68 2.20
C LEU A 55 -0.28 4.68 2.73
N LEU A 56 0.05 3.91 3.76
CA LEU A 56 -0.86 2.93 4.36
C LEU A 56 -2.06 3.60 5.04
N ASN A 57 -1.84 4.69 5.78
CA ASN A 57 -2.92 5.48 6.38
C ASN A 57 -3.85 6.08 5.30
N ASP A 58 -3.29 6.56 4.20
CA ASP A 58 -4.10 7.11 3.11
C ASP A 58 -4.91 6.01 2.41
N LEU A 59 -4.34 4.81 2.23
CA LEU A 59 -5.07 3.65 1.69
C LEU A 59 -6.18 3.16 2.63
N GLU A 60 -5.98 3.26 3.94
CA GLU A 60 -7.00 2.94 4.94
C GLU A 60 -8.18 3.91 4.86
N LYS A 61 -7.91 5.22 4.75
CA LYS A 61 -8.95 6.25 4.52
C LYS A 61 -9.73 6.00 3.24
N LEU A 62 -9.05 5.52 2.18
CA LEU A 62 -9.65 5.12 0.91
C LEU A 62 -10.35 3.76 0.97
N ARG A 63 -10.45 3.14 2.14
CA ARG A 63 -11.09 1.84 2.38
C ARG A 63 -10.46 0.68 1.57
N GLN A 64 -9.20 0.80 1.15
CA GLN A 64 -8.49 -0.23 0.37
C GLN A 64 -7.78 -1.27 1.25
N VAL A 65 -7.37 -0.87 2.45
CA VAL A 65 -6.64 -1.71 3.41
C VAL A 65 -7.24 -1.55 4.81
N ASP A 66 -7.00 -2.52 5.67
CA ASP A 66 -7.38 -2.49 7.08
C ASP A 66 -6.15 -2.53 7.98
N ALA A 67 -6.15 -1.69 9.03
CA ALA A 67 -5.14 -1.70 10.07
C ALA A 67 -5.61 -2.54 11.27
N THR A 68 -4.91 -3.63 11.56
CA THR A 68 -5.09 -4.41 12.79
C THR A 68 -4.01 -4.05 13.78
N LYS A 69 -4.41 -3.48 14.93
CA LYS A 69 -3.49 -3.12 16.01
C LYS A 69 -3.46 -4.21 17.09
N THR A 70 -2.26 -4.71 17.39
CA THR A 70 -2.02 -5.66 18.48
C THR A 70 -0.94 -5.09 19.41
N GLY A 71 -1.36 -4.55 20.56
CA GLY A 71 -0.46 -3.84 21.47
C GLY A 71 0.18 -2.61 20.81
N ARG A 72 1.52 -2.63 20.69
CA ARG A 72 2.31 -1.57 20.01
C ARG A 72 2.51 -1.82 18.51
N GLN A 73 2.09 -2.97 17.98
CA GLN A 73 2.30 -3.32 16.58
C GLN A 73 1.04 -3.03 15.76
N VAL A 74 1.23 -2.47 14.57
CA VAL A 74 0.18 -2.30 13.56
C VAL A 74 0.51 -3.20 12.38
N ARG A 75 -0.47 -3.97 11.93
CA ARG A 75 -0.40 -4.81 10.75
C ARG A 75 -1.47 -4.41 9.76
N TRP A 76 -1.17 -4.59 8.48
CA TRP A 76 -1.97 -4.13 7.36
C TRP A 76 -2.34 -5.33 6.49
N SER A 77 -3.62 -5.43 6.15
CA SER A 77 -4.17 -6.41 5.20
C SER A 77 -5.01 -5.69 4.14
N LEU A 78 -5.28 -6.36 3.02
CA LEU A 78 -6.27 -5.83 2.09
C LEU A 78 -7.66 -5.90 2.72
N ARG A 79 -8.51 -4.93 2.41
CA ARG A 79 -9.92 -5.06 2.72
C ARG A 79 -10.56 -6.05 1.73
N PRO A 80 -11.45 -6.96 2.18
CA PRO A 80 -12.21 -7.79 1.26
C PRO A 80 -12.98 -6.90 0.29
N ALA A 81 -12.90 -7.19 -1.01
CA ALA A 81 -13.83 -6.58 -1.95
C ALA A 81 -15.24 -7.05 -1.55
N GLU A 82 -16.09 -6.15 -1.08
CA GLU A 82 -17.51 -6.44 -0.90
C GLU A 82 -18.04 -6.82 -2.29
N LEU A 83 -18.33 -8.12 -2.47
CA LEU A 83 -19.01 -8.71 -3.63
C LEU A 83 -20.51 -8.40 -3.56
#